data_AF-A0A1W9L9E5-F1
#
_entry.id   AF-A0A1W9L9E5-F1
#
_cell.length_a   1.000
_cell.length_b   1.000
_cell.length_c   1.000
_cell.angle_alpha   90.00
_cell.angle_beta   90.00
_cell.angle_gamma   90.00
#
_symmetry.space_group_name_H-M   'P 1'
#
loop_
_entity.id
_entity.type
_entity.pdbx_description
1 polymer ?
#
loop_
_entity_poly.entity_id
_entity_poly.type
_entity_poly.pdbx_seq_one_letter_code
_entity_poly.pdbx_strand_id
1 'polypeptide(L)' 'MNPSTDFLTVLLPKAVQTIDNTFGKDYAKEHPELVIALVQAMMIDSNTKIIARVLKTGLAEIAETLKNIALNEE' A
#
# COMPACT_ATOMS: atom_id res chain seq x y z
N MET A 1 -10.57 -25.84 6.22
CA MET A 1 -9.83 -24.73 5.58
C MET A 1 -9.44 -23.74 6.67
N ASN A 2 -8.17 -23.37 6.76
CA ASN A 2 -7.66 -22.47 7.80
C ASN A 2 -7.82 -21.03 7.27
N PRO A 3 -8.72 -20.20 7.82
CA PRO A 3 -9.14 -18.94 7.22
C PRO A 3 -8.02 -17.89 7.10
N SER A 4 -6.94 -18.05 7.85
CA SER A 4 -5.75 -17.19 7.83
C SER A 4 -4.83 -17.40 6.62
N THR A 5 -4.81 -18.61 6.06
CA THR A 5 -3.93 -18.96 4.92
C THR A 5 -4.49 -18.45 3.58
N ASP A 6 -5.82 -18.42 3.43
CA ASP A 6 -6.49 -17.85 2.25
C ASP A 6 -6.49 -16.31 2.23
N PHE A 7 -6.31 -15.68 3.40
CA PHE A 7 -6.39 -14.22 3.50
C PHE A 7 -5.11 -13.53 3.02
N LEU A 8 -3.95 -14.02 3.45
CA LEU A 8 -2.65 -13.48 3.02
C LEU A 8 -2.39 -13.74 1.53
N THR A 9 -2.82 -14.89 1.02
CA THR A 9 -2.71 -15.23 -0.41
C THR A 9 -3.57 -14.32 -1.31
N VAL A 10 -4.64 -13.73 -0.78
CA VAL A 10 -5.48 -12.75 -1.50
C VAL A 10 -5.01 -11.31 -1.30
N LEU A 11 -4.60 -10.94 -0.07
CA LEU A 11 -4.22 -9.56 0.25
C LEU A 11 -2.83 -9.17 -0.25
N LEU A 12 -1.86 -10.07 -0.15
CA LEU A 12 -0.47 -9.77 -0.52
C LEU A 12 -0.35 -9.36 -2.00
N PRO A 13 -0.93 -10.09 -2.98
CA PRO A 13 -0.89 -9.66 -4.38
C PRO A 13 -1.62 -8.34 -4.62
N LYS A 14 -2.73 -8.10 -3.91
CA LYS A 14 -3.50 -6.85 -3.99
C LYS A 14 -2.73 -5.66 -3.47
N ALA A 15 -2.00 -5.82 -2.37
CA ALA A 15 -1.19 -4.77 -1.78
C ALA A 15 -0.02 -4.40 -2.69
N VAL A 16 0.68 -5.40 -3.23
CA VAL A 16 1.73 -5.20 -4.25
C VAL A 16 1.19 -4.42 -5.44
N GLN A 17 0.08 -4.87 -6.03
CA GLN A 17 -0.52 -4.20 -7.18
C GLN A 17 -0.97 -2.77 -6.87
N THR A 18 -1.48 -2.51 -5.66
CA THR A 18 -1.92 -1.17 -5.25
C THR A 18 -0.73 -0.21 -5.14
N ILE A 19 0.38 -0.67 -4.56
CA ILE A 19 1.60 0.12 -4.41
C ILE A 19 2.21 0.38 -5.79
N ASP A 20 2.35 -0.64 -6.63
CA ASP A 20 2.91 -0.46 -7.98
C ASP A 20 2.06 0.48 -8.84
N ASN A 21 0.73 0.39 -8.75
CA ASN A 21 -0.16 1.30 -9.48
C ASN A 21 -0.11 2.74 -8.96
N THR A 22 0.25 2.96 -7.70
CA THR A 22 0.27 4.29 -7.07
C THR A 22 1.61 4.98 -7.28
N PHE A 23 2.70 4.24 -7.12
CA PHE A 23 4.06 4.80 -7.05
C PHE A 23 4.91 4.47 -8.28
N GLY A 24 4.52 3.49 -9.08
CA GLY A 24 5.25 3.07 -10.28
C GLY A 24 5.56 1.58 -10.27
N LYS A 25 5.78 1.02 -11.47
CA LYS A 25 6.07 -0.40 -11.64
C LYS A 25 7.32 -0.79 -10.83
N ASP A 26 7.26 -1.95 -10.18
CA ASP A 26 8.32 -2.56 -9.35
C ASP A 26 8.62 -1.81 -8.03
N TYR A 27 7.91 -0.72 -7.72
CA TYR A 27 8.09 0.04 -6.48
C TYR A 27 7.80 -0.80 -5.23
N ALA A 28 6.81 -1.69 -5.29
CA ALA A 28 6.49 -2.61 -4.20
C ALA A 28 7.62 -3.61 -3.90
N LYS A 29 8.46 -3.92 -4.91
CA LYS A 29 9.62 -4.80 -4.76
C LYS A 29 10.78 -4.09 -4.06
N GLU A 30 10.95 -2.80 -4.35
CA GLU A 30 11.96 -1.94 -3.72
C GLU A 30 11.58 -1.55 -2.30
N HIS A 31 10.26 -1.50 -2.02
CA HIS A 31 9.69 -1.08 -0.73
C HIS A 31 8.76 -2.14 -0.11
N PRO A 32 9.28 -3.32 0.29
CA PRO A 32 8.48 -4.37 0.91
C PRO A 32 7.82 -3.94 2.23
N GLU A 33 8.39 -2.96 2.94
CA GLU A 33 7.82 -2.36 4.14
C GLU A 33 6.45 -1.73 3.90
N LEU A 34 6.24 -1.11 2.74
CA LEU A 34 4.95 -0.53 2.37
C LEU A 34 3.91 -1.62 2.10
N VAL A 35 4.34 -2.72 1.47
CA VAL A 35 3.48 -3.88 1.20
C VAL A 35 3.01 -4.47 2.52
N ILE A 36 3.91 -4.68 3.49
CA ILE A 36 3.58 -5.22 4.81
C ILE A 36 2.61 -4.29 5.55
N ALA A 37 2.88 -2.98 5.56
CA ALA A 37 2.02 -2.00 6.21
C ALA A 37 0.60 -1.98 5.60
N LEU A 38 0.49 -2.05 4.28
CA LEU A 38 -0.78 -2.09 3.58
C LEU A 38 -1.54 -3.40 3.85
N VAL A 39 -0.85 -4.54 3.85
CA VAL A 39 -1.47 -5.84 4.19
C VAL A 39 -1.96 -5.84 5.64
N GLN A 40 -1.16 -5.38 6.60
CA GLN A 40 -1.56 -5.27 8.00
C GLN A 40 -2.79 -4.37 8.15
N ALA A 41 -2.82 -3.23 7.44
CA ALA A 41 -3.98 -2.37 7.43
C ALA A 41 -5.22 -3.05 6.86
N MET A 42 -5.10 -3.73 5.72
CA MET A 42 -6.21 -4.48 5.11
C MET A 42 -6.69 -5.64 5.99
N MET A 43 -5.79 -6.26 6.77
CA MET A 43 -6.14 -7.29 7.74
C MET A 43 -6.95 -6.73 8.91
N ILE A 44 -6.52 -5.60 9.47
CA ILE A 44 -7.27 -4.88 10.51
C ILE A 44 -8.62 -4.40 9.96
N ASP A 45 -8.68 -4.02 8.68
CA ASP A 45 -9.85 -3.42 8.03
C ASP A 45 -10.92 -4.43 7.56
N SER A 46 -10.76 -5.72 7.87
CA SER A 46 -11.83 -6.73 7.77
C SER A 46 -13.09 -6.33 8.56
N ASN A 47 -12.98 -5.34 9.46
CA ASN A 47 -14.07 -4.81 10.27
C ASN A 47 -14.38 -3.31 10.05
N THR A 48 -13.61 -2.51 9.30
CA THR A 48 -13.74 -1.04 9.47
C THR A 48 -13.56 -0.05 8.32
N LYS A 49 -13.37 -0.36 7.02
CA LYS A 49 -13.31 0.59 5.85
C LYS A 49 -12.48 1.91 5.93
N ILE A 50 -12.02 2.32 7.10
CA ILE A 50 -11.59 3.69 7.44
C ILE A 50 -10.07 3.75 7.36
N ILE A 51 -9.38 2.71 7.83
CA ILE A 51 -7.92 2.68 7.88
C ILE A 51 -7.35 2.57 6.46
N ALA A 52 -7.96 1.76 5.58
CA ALA A 52 -7.55 1.69 4.18
C ALA A 52 -7.73 3.04 3.45
N ARG A 53 -8.78 3.80 3.79
CA ARG A 53 -8.99 5.15 3.23
C ARG A 53 -7.94 6.13 3.73
N VAL A 54 -7.66 6.14 5.04
CA VAL A 54 -6.65 7.03 5.64
C VAL A 54 -5.26 6.75 5.07
N LEU A 55 -4.88 5.47 4.93
CA LEU A 55 -3.60 5.11 4.35
C LEU A 55 -3.51 5.46 2.86
N LYS A 56 -4.58 5.26 2.09
CA LYS A 56 -4.60 5.70 0.69
C LYS A 56 -4.38 7.20 0.57
N THR A 57 -5.05 8.00 1.40
CA THR A 57 -4.86 9.45 1.41
C THR A 57 -3.44 9.83 1.85
N GLY A 58 -2.94 9.28 2.94
CA GLY A 58 -1.60 9.59 3.44
C GLY A 58 -0.49 9.17 2.47
N LEU A 59 -0.62 8.00 1.84
CA LEU A 59 0.32 7.54 0.82
C LEU A 59 0.29 8.42 -0.44
N ALA A 60 -0.89 8.91 -0.84
CA ALA A 60 -1.02 9.83 -1.97
C ALA A 60 -0.39 11.20 -1.67
N GLU A 61 -0.57 11.73 -0.46
CA GLU A 61 0.04 13.00 -0.02
C GLU A 61 1.57 12.89 0.05
N ILE A 62 2.09 11.76 0.53
CA ILE A 62 3.53 11.49 0.54
C ILE A 62 4.06 11.40 -0.89
N ALA A 63 3.36 10.69 -1.79
CA ALA A 63 3.73 10.60 -3.20
C ALA A 63 3.80 11.98 -3.87
N GLU A 64 2.79 12.82 -3.61
CA GLU A 64 2.71 14.18 -4.13
C GLU A 64 3.85 15.06 -3.58
N THR A 65 4.14 14.94 -2.29
CA THR A 65 5.24 15.66 -1.64
C THR A 65 6.59 15.26 -2.23
N LEU A 66 6.85 13.96 -2.41
CA LEU A 66 8.07 13.46 -3.03
C LEU A 66 8.22 13.93 -4.47
N LYS A 67 7.12 13.94 -5.24
CA LYS A 67 7.10 14.45 -6.61
C LYS A 67 7.42 15.95 -6.66
N ASN A 68 6.88 16.74 -5.74
CA ASN A 68 7.16 18.17 -5.65
C ASN A 68 8.61 18.46 -5.23
N ILE A 69 9.20 17.63 -4.36
CA ILE A 69 10.63 17.74 -4.02
C ILE A 69 11.48 17.44 -5.26
N ALA A 70 11.21 16.33 -5.95
CA ALA A 70 11.96 15.95 -7.15
C ALA A 70 11.89 16.99 -8.28
N LEU A 71 10.77 17.69 -8.43
CA LEU A 71 10.59 18.76 -9.43
C LEU A 71 11.24 20.10 -9.06
N ASN A 72 11.59 20.31 -7.79
CA ASN A 72 12.26 21.53 -7.32
C ASN A 72 13.79 21.38 -7.22
N GLU A 73 14.33 20.19 -7.52
CA GLU A 73 15.78 19.93 -7.59
C GLU A 73 16.34 20.03 -9.03
N GLU A 74 15.53 20.39 -10.04
CA GLU A 74 15.95 20.81 -11.39
C GLU A 74 16.08 22.34 -11.50
#